data_AF-A0A348P2M9-F1
#
_entry.id   AF-A0A348P2M9-F1
#
_cell.length_a   1.000
_cell.length_b   1.000
_cell.length_c   1.000
_cell.angle_alpha   90.00
_cell.angle_beta   90.00
_cell.angle_gamma   90.00
#
_symmetry.space_group_name_H-M   'P 1'
#
loop_
_entity.id
_entity.type
_entity.pdbx_description
1 polymer ?
#
loop_
_entity_poly.entity_id
_entity_poly.type
_entity_poly.pdbx_seq_one_letter_code
_entity_poly.pdbx_strand_id
1 'polypeptide(L)'
;MLPKIIEYLKDKKILILGFGREGQSTLAYIRKYLPEKELTVADKNALNIDDSFVKTVCGEGYLDCINDFELVMKSPGISFREVSVNSDTEIT
;
A
#
# COMPACT_ATOMS: atom_id res chain seq x y z
N MET A 1 4.61 -4.52 -23.41
CA MET A 1 3.32 -4.98 -22.86
C MET A 1 3.45 -4.97 -21.34
N LEU A 2 2.50 -4.38 -20.62
CA LEU A 2 2.57 -4.37 -19.15
C LEU A 2 2.24 -5.77 -18.61
N PRO A 3 2.87 -6.18 -17.49
CA PRO A 3 2.45 -7.39 -16.79
C PRO A 3 0.97 -7.29 -16.39
N LYS A 4 0.22 -8.39 -16.44
CA LYS A 4 -1.21 -8.41 -16.09
C LYS A 4 -1.49 -7.83 -14.70
N ILE A 5 -0.59 -8.08 -13.74
CA ILE A 5 -0.69 -7.50 -12.40
C ILE A 5 -0.60 -5.97 -12.44
N ILE A 6 0.25 -5.40 -13.28
CA ILE A 6 0.39 -3.95 -13.39
C ILE A 6 -0.85 -3.32 -14.01
N GLU A 7 -1.42 -3.94 -15.04
CA GLU A 7 -2.70 -3.50 -15.63
C GLU A 7 -3.81 -3.46 -14.56
N TYR A 8 -3.88 -4.50 -13.72
CA TYR A 8 -4.83 -4.56 -12.60
C TYR A 8 -4.61 -3.45 -11.55
N LEU A 9 -3.35 -3.16 -11.22
CA LEU A 9 -3.01 -2.13 -10.22
C LEU A 9 -3.23 -0.70 -10.73
N LYS A 10 -3.19 -0.48 -12.05
CA LYS A 10 -3.16 0.84 -12.66
C LYS A 10 -4.29 1.74 -12.20
N ASP A 11 -5.52 1.23 -12.17
CA ASP A 11 -6.72 2.03 -11.90
C ASP A 11 -7.17 2.00 -10.43
N LYS A 12 -6.49 1.24 -9.57
CA LYS A 12 -6.87 1.10 -8.15
C LYS A 12 -6.24 2.15 -7.25
N LYS A 13 -6.95 2.59 -6.22
CA LYS A 13 -6.36 3.33 -5.10
C LYS A 13 -5.70 2.34 -4.12
N ILE A 14 -4.37 2.38 -4.03
CA ILE A 14 -3.56 1.34 -3.36
C ILE A 14 -2.92 1.85 -2.07
N LEU A 15 -3.04 1.03 -1.02
CA LEU A 15 -2.27 1.11 0.22
C LEU A 15 -1.26 -0.03 0.28
N ILE A 16 0.01 0.30 0.48
CA ILE A 16 1.06 -0.66 0.88
C ILE A 16 1.14 -0.60 2.40
N LEU A 17 0.68 -1.66 3.06
CA LEU A 17 0.58 -1.71 4.51
C LEU A 17 1.73 -2.54 5.09
N GLY A 18 2.63 -1.86 5.79
CA GLY A 18 3.92 -2.38 6.25
C GLY A 18 5.03 -2.12 5.23
N PHE A 19 6.13 -1.51 5.67
CA PHE A 19 7.24 -1.09 4.82
C PHE A 19 8.59 -1.73 5.21
N GLY A 20 8.52 -2.99 5.62
CA GLY A 20 9.69 -3.86 5.67
C GLY A 20 10.16 -4.26 4.27
N ARG A 21 10.80 -5.43 4.16
CA ARG A 21 11.33 -5.95 2.89
C ARG A 21 10.28 -6.09 1.79
N GLU A 22 9.09 -6.57 2.14
CA GLU A 22 8.01 -6.82 1.19
C GLU A 22 7.40 -5.52 0.68
N GLY A 23 7.04 -4.59 1.58
CA GLY A 23 6.52 -3.27 1.19
C GLY A 23 7.48 -2.50 0.28
N GLN A 24 8.79 -2.52 0.59
CA GLN A 24 9.82 -1.91 -0.26
C GLN A 24 9.89 -2.56 -1.64
N SER A 25 9.83 -3.90 -1.70
CA SER A 25 9.87 -4.64 -2.96
C SER A 25 8.61 -4.39 -3.80
N THR A 26 7.45 -4.30 -3.16
CA THR A 26 6.17 -3.95 -3.80
C THR A 26 6.21 -2.55 -4.39
N LEU A 27 6.67 -1.54 -3.63
CA LEU A 27 6.82 -0.18 -4.12
C LEU A 27 7.79 -0.13 -5.31
N ALA A 28 8.96 -0.74 -5.20
CA ALA A 28 9.96 -0.78 -6.26
C ALA A 28 9.41 -1.46 -7.54
N TYR A 29 8.64 -2.53 -7.39
CA TYR A 29 8.02 -3.23 -8.51
C TYR A 29 6.96 -2.36 -9.21
N ILE A 30 6.07 -1.72 -8.46
CA ILE A 30 5.04 -0.83 -9.03
C ILE A 30 5.72 0.34 -9.75
N ARG A 31 6.71 0.98 -9.12
CA ARG A 31 7.43 2.13 -9.68
C ARG A 31 8.15 1.83 -10.99
N LYS A 32 8.66 0.60 -11.16
CA LYS A 32 9.27 0.15 -12.42
C LYS A 32 8.34 0.29 -13.63
N TYR A 33 7.03 0.16 -13.43
CA TYR A 33 6.05 0.19 -14.53
C TYR A 33 5.09 1.37 -14.47
N LEU A 34 4.83 1.92 -13.28
CA LEU A 34 3.89 3.01 -13.01
C LEU A 34 4.62 4.10 -12.19
N PRO A 35 5.54 4.86 -12.82
CA PRO A 35 6.43 5.79 -12.13
C PRO A 35 5.68 6.92 -11.42
N GLU A 36 4.56 7.39 -11.99
CA GLU A 36 3.79 8.53 -11.47
C GLU A 36 2.52 8.11 -10.71
N LYS A 37 2.29 6.81 -10.52
CA LYS A 37 1.08 6.36 -9.84
C LYS A 37 1.08 6.82 -8.39
N GLU A 38 0.02 7.49 -7.96
CA GLU A 38 -0.16 7.78 -6.55
C GLU A 38 -0.29 6.49 -5.73
N LEU A 39 0.55 6.35 -4.72
CA LEU A 39 0.54 5.24 -3.77
C LEU A 39 0.51 5.80 -2.35
N THR A 40 -0.10 5.06 -1.43
CA THR A 40 0.07 5.34 0.01
C THR A 40 0.84 4.20 0.64
N VAL A 41 1.78 4.52 1.51
CA VAL A 41 2.49 3.56 2.35
C VAL A 41 2.14 3.84 3.80
N ALA A 42 1.66 2.84 4.52
CA ALA A 42 1.37 2.94 5.93
C ALA A 42 2.22 1.98 6.76
N ASP A 43 2.82 2.46 7.85
CA ASP A 43 3.56 1.63 8.80
C ASP A 43 3.41 2.18 10.22
N LYS A 44 3.59 1.34 11.22
CA LYS A 44 3.63 1.80 12.61
C LYS A 44 4.83 2.72 12.85
N ASN A 45 5.96 2.42 12.21
CA ASN A 45 7.20 3.17 12.34
C ASN A 45 7.23 4.40 11.43
N ALA A 46 8.13 5.33 11.72
CA ALA A 46 8.38 6.45 10.83
C ALA A 46 8.91 5.95 9.47
N LEU A 47 8.34 6.50 8.40
CA LEU A 47 8.73 6.21 7.03
C LEU A 47 9.52 7.39 6.46
N ASN A 48 10.64 7.09 5.80
CA ASN A 48 11.37 8.06 4.99
C ASN A 48 11.46 7.50 3.57
N ILE A 49 10.56 7.96 2.70
CA ILE A 49 10.46 7.51 1.31
C ILE A 49 10.67 8.75 0.43
N ASP A 50 11.75 8.75 -0.34
CA ASP A 50 12.08 9.81 -1.29
C ASP A 50 11.37 9.55 -2.63
N ASP A 51 10.06 9.79 -2.67
CA ASP A 51 9.21 9.56 -3.83
C ASP A 51 8.02 10.54 -3.83
N SER A 52 7.96 11.44 -4.81
CA SER A 52 6.95 12.51 -4.87
C SER A 52 5.52 12.02 -5.10
N PHE A 53 5.34 10.76 -5.54
CA PHE A 53 4.04 10.15 -5.77
C PHE A 53 3.65 9.18 -4.64
N VAL A 54 4.41 9.15 -3.54
CA VAL A 54 4.09 8.38 -2.33
C VAL A 54 3.61 9.29 -1.21
N LYS A 55 2.43 8.99 -0.68
CA LYS A 55 1.94 9.53 0.59
C LYS A 55 2.29 8.54 1.70
N THR A 56 2.68 9.05 2.87
CA THR A 56 3.00 8.21 4.02
C THR A 56 2.00 8.41 5.15
N VAL A 57 1.62 7.31 5.82
CA VAL A 57 0.80 7.31 7.03
C VAL A 57 1.58 6.54 8.10
N CYS A 58 1.91 7.20 9.21
CA CYS A 58 2.78 6.61 10.23
C CYS A 58 2.18 6.71 11.63
N GLY A 59 2.62 5.83 12.54
CA GLY A 59 2.28 5.87 13.96
C GLY A 59 1.19 4.88 14.37
N GLU A 60 0.68 4.99 15.59
CA GLU A 60 -0.26 4.01 16.15
C GLU A 60 -1.59 3.90 15.38
N GLY A 61 -2.03 4.99 14.72
CA GLY A 61 -3.25 5.04 13.89
C GLY A 61 -3.06 4.65 12.42
N TYR A 62 -1.94 4.03 12.05
CA TYR A 62 -1.64 3.74 10.63
C TYR A 62 -2.67 2.82 9.94
N LEU A 63 -3.46 2.07 10.72
CA LEU A 63 -4.53 1.19 10.23
C LEU A 63 -5.84 1.94 9.95
N ASP A 64 -6.02 3.17 10.45
CA ASP A 64 -7.30 3.89 10.39
C ASP A 64 -7.69 4.27 8.94
N CYS A 65 -6.70 4.36 8.05
CA CYS A 65 -6.89 4.73 6.66
C CYS A 65 -7.28 3.56 5.73
N ILE A 66 -7.33 2.31 6.22
CA ILE A 66 -7.50 1.11 5.39
C ILE A 66 -8.71 1.20 4.45
N ASN A 67 -9.83 1.70 4.95
CA ASN A 67 -11.09 1.79 4.21
C ASN A 67 -11.12 2.93 3.18
N ASP A 68 -10.07 3.76 3.10
CA ASP A 68 -9.94 4.78 2.06
C ASP A 68 -9.41 4.20 0.74
N PHE A 69 -9.09 2.91 0.68
CA PHE A 69 -8.41 2.25 -0.43
C PHE A 69 -9.22 1.08 -1.00
N GLU A 70 -9.08 0.88 -2.30
CA GLU A 70 -9.70 -0.26 -3.00
C GLU A 70 -8.84 -1.52 -2.90
N LEU A 71 -7.53 -1.36 -2.72
CA LEU A 71 -6.59 -2.47 -2.55
C LEU A 71 -5.56 -2.16 -1.46
N VAL A 72 -5.46 -3.05 -0.49
CA VAL A 72 -4.48 -3.03 0.58
C VAL A 72 -3.53 -4.22 0.41
N MET A 73 -2.27 -3.92 0.08
CA MET A 73 -1.20 -4.91 -0.01
C MET A 73 -0.51 -5.00 1.35
N LYS A 74 -0.89 -6.01 2.14
CA LYS A 74 -0.51 -6.14 3.55
C LYS A 74 0.72 -7.03 3.72
N SER A 75 1.70 -6.53 4.46
CA SER A 75 2.81 -7.34 4.94
C SER A 75 2.31 -8.48 5.87
N PRO A 76 2.83 -9.72 5.76
CA PRO A 76 2.38 -10.88 6.53
C PRO A 76 2.35 -10.66 8.04
N GLY A 77 3.31 -9.90 8.58
CA GLY A 77 3.44 -9.63 10.01
C GLY A 77 2.39 -8.71 10.63
N ILE A 78 1.49 -8.10 9.84
CA ILE A 78 0.47 -7.18 10.35
C ILE A 78 -0.79 -7.93 10.75
N SER A 79 -1.18 -7.81 12.02
CA SER A 79 -2.41 -8.40 12.56
C SER A 79 -3.62 -7.52 12.27
N PHE A 80 -4.70 -8.13 11.76
CA PHE A 80 -5.98 -7.48 11.46
C PHE A 80 -7.09 -7.83 12.45
N ARG A 81 -6.74 -8.39 13.63
CA ARG A 81 -7.73 -8.92 14.59
C ARG A 81 -8.81 -7.91 15.03
N GLU A 82 -8.50 -6.63 15.01
CA GLU A 82 -9.40 -5.56 15.48
C GLU A 82 -9.68 -4.49 14.41
N VAL A 83 -9.39 -4.80 13.14
CA VAL A 83 -9.60 -3.87 12.02
C VAL A 83 -10.93 -4.20 11.33
N SER A 84 -11.83 -3.23 11.26
CA SER A 84 -13.04 -3.33 10.45
C SER A 84 -12.74 -2.91 9.02
N VAL A 85 -12.97 -3.81 8.07
CA VAL A 85 -12.67 -3.61 6.65
C VAL A 85 -13.99 -3.62 5.87
N ASN A 86 -14.19 -2.61 5.04
CA ASN A 86 -15.38 -2.51 4.19
C ASN A 86 -15.34 -3.54 3.05
N SER A 87 -16.50 -3.91 2.52
CA SER A 87 -16.63 -4.92 1.46
C SER A 87 -16.00 -4.53 0.11
N ASP A 88 -15.79 -3.23 -0.11
CA ASP A 88 -15.16 -2.64 -1.29
C ASP A 88 -13.63 -2.52 -1.17
N THR A 89 -13.07 -2.81 0.00
CA THR A 89 -11.62 -2.86 0.22
C THR A 89 -11.11 -4.29 0.10
N GLU A 90 -10.32 -4.55 -0.94
CA GLU A 90 -9.63 -5.81 -1.13
C GLU A 90 -8.34 -5.84 -0.31
N ILE A 91 -8.08 -6.94 0.41
CA ILE A 91 -6.83 -7.16 1.15
C ILE A 91 -6.10 -8.34 0.54
N THR A 92 -4.82 -8.14 0.21
CA THR A 92 -3.92 -9.16 -0.32
C THR A 92 -2.59 -9.19 0.41
#